data_AF-I3IMY4-F1
#
_entry.id   AF-I3IMY4-F1
#
_cell.length_a   1.000
_cell.length_b   1.000
_cell.length_c   1.000
_cell.angle_alpha   90.00
_cell.angle_beta   90.00
_cell.angle_gamma   90.00
#
_symmetry.space_group_name_H-M   'P 1'
#
loop_
_entity.id
_entity.type
_entity.pdbx_description
1 polymer ?
#
loop_
_entity_poly.entity_id
_entity_poly.type
_entity_poly.pdbx_seq_one_letter_code
_entity_poly.pdbx_strand_id
1 'polypeptide(L)'
;MRIIKPSIEILDRLDETELLKRLECVGRICYKSENKITDTSCVNFVKKIINSGHHSILEHINISVRVTCDRGVAGMILDEFTFLWPNVFGDIVR
;
A
#
# COMPACT_ATOMS: atom_id res chain seq x y z
N MET A 1 11.31 -29.61 -19.20
CA MET A 1 11.29 -28.59 -18.13
C MET A 1 10.69 -27.32 -18.69
N ARG A 2 9.65 -26.76 -18.06
CA ARG A 2 9.01 -25.50 -18.48
C ARG A 2 9.60 -24.37 -17.64
N ILE A 3 10.30 -23.43 -18.27
CA ILE A 3 10.83 -22.23 -17.60
C ILE A 3 9.72 -21.18 -17.57
N ILE A 4 9.36 -20.72 -16.37
CA ILE A 4 8.39 -19.65 -16.16
C ILE A 4 9.16 -18.39 -15.76
N LYS A 5 8.87 -17.27 -16.42
CA LYS A 5 9.51 -15.99 -16.07
C LYS A 5 8.86 -15.42 -14.81
N PRO A 6 9.64 -14.87 -13.87
CA PRO A 6 9.09 -14.15 -12.73
C PRO A 6 8.23 -12.97 -13.19
N SER A 7 7.14 -12.69 -12.48
CA SER A 7 6.23 -11.59 -12.80
C SER A 7 5.46 -11.12 -11.56
N ILE A 8 5.01 -9.87 -11.61
CA ILE A 8 4.12 -9.28 -10.61
C ILE A 8 2.88 -8.79 -11.35
N GLU A 9 1.70 -9.12 -10.82
CA GLU A 9 0.41 -8.72 -11.36
C GLU A 9 -0.39 -8.06 -10.23
N ILE A 10 -0.95 -6.88 -10.50
CA ILE A 10 -1.87 -6.22 -9.56
C ILE A 10 -3.25 -6.83 -9.75
N LEU A 11 -3.83 -7.37 -8.70
CA LEU A 11 -5.13 -8.04 -8.74
C LEU A 11 -6.29 -7.06 -8.62
N ASP A 12 -6.06 -5.93 -7.94
CA ASP A 12 -7.06 -4.91 -7.73
C ASP A 12 -7.15 -3.93 -8.90
N ARG A 13 -8.36 -3.42 -9.16
CA ARG A 13 -8.55 -2.32 -10.09
C ARG A 13 -8.02 -1.04 -9.46
N LEU A 14 -6.94 -0.51 -10.00
CA LEU A 14 -6.35 0.76 -9.57
C LEU A 14 -6.86 1.90 -10.45
N ASP A 15 -7.61 2.81 -9.85
CA ASP A 15 -7.77 4.17 -10.35
C ASP A 15 -6.94 5.09 -9.44
N GLU A 16 -5.81 5.56 -9.96
CA GLU A 16 -4.86 6.40 -9.22
C GLU A 16 -5.53 7.66 -8.67
N THR A 17 -6.43 8.26 -9.45
CA THR A 17 -7.10 9.51 -9.06
C THR A 17 -8.08 9.25 -7.94
N GLU A 18 -8.87 8.17 -8.06
CA GLU A 18 -9.84 7.80 -7.02
C GLU A 18 -9.16 7.40 -5.71
N LEU A 19 -8.04 6.69 -5.78
CA LEU A 19 -7.24 6.28 -4.63
C LEU A 19 -6.69 7.51 -3.89
N LEU A 20 -6.11 8.47 -4.61
CA LEU A 20 -5.59 9.71 -4.01
C LEU A 20 -6.71 10.57 -3.43
N LYS A 21 -7.87 10.67 -4.11
CA LYS A 21 -9.04 11.37 -3.58
C LYS A 21 -9.57 10.73 -2.30
N ARG A 22 -9.57 9.40 -2.23
CA ARG A 22 -9.97 8.65 -1.03
C ARG A 22 -9.02 8.92 0.14
N LEU A 23 -7.70 8.89 -0.08
CA LEU A 23 -6.71 9.26 0.94
C LEU A 23 -6.87 10.70 1.43
N GLU A 24 -7.09 11.64 0.51
CA GLU A 24 -7.34 13.04 0.88
C GLU A 24 -8.62 13.19 1.71
N CYS A 25 -9.70 12.53 1.32
CA CYS A 25 -10.96 12.55 2.04
C CYS A 25 -10.78 12.08 3.49
N VAL A 26 -10.19 10.90 3.70
CA VAL A 26 -9.96 10.35 5.04
C VAL A 26 -9.04 11.26 5.85
N GLY A 27 -7.92 11.69 5.27
CA GLY A 27 -7.00 12.58 5.97
C GLY A 27 -7.64 13.91 6.38
N ARG A 28 -8.46 14.51 5.50
CA ARG A 28 -9.12 15.78 5.81
C ARG A 28 -10.24 15.67 6.81
N ILE A 29 -10.94 14.53 6.91
CA ILE A 29 -11.88 14.24 8.00
C ILE A 29 -11.13 14.27 9.35
N CYS A 30 -9.96 13.63 9.44
CA CYS A 30 -9.14 13.66 10.66
C CYS A 30 -8.69 15.09 11.04
N TYR A 31 -8.35 15.92 10.03
CA TYR A 31 -7.96 17.31 10.24
C TYR A 31 -9.13 18.31 10.28
N LYS A 32 -10.38 17.84 10.12
CA LYS A 32 -11.59 18.69 10.00
C LYS A 32 -11.44 19.81 8.97
N SER A 33 -10.97 19.45 7.78
CA SER A 33 -10.61 20.38 6.70
C SER A 33 -11.17 19.99 5.33
N GLU A 34 -12.33 19.35 5.31
CA GLU A 34 -13.05 18.83 4.14
C GLU A 34 -13.36 19.93 3.13
N ASN A 35 -13.54 21.17 3.59
CA ASN A 35 -13.77 22.35 2.75
C ASN A 35 -12.59 22.74 1.84
N LYS A 36 -11.41 22.13 2.02
CA LYS A 36 -10.20 22.38 1.22
C LYS A 36 -9.98 21.34 0.11
N ILE A 37 -10.93 20.41 -0.08
CA ILE A 37 -10.89 19.44 -1.18
C ILE A 37 -11.22 20.16 -2.50
N THR A 38 -10.37 19.97 -3.50
CA THR A 38 -10.58 20.39 -4.88
C THR A 38 -10.25 19.23 -5.83
N ASP A 39 -10.57 19.35 -7.12
CA ASP A 39 -10.30 18.28 -8.08
C ASP A 39 -8.81 17.94 -8.25
N THR A 40 -7.93 18.87 -7.90
CA THR A 40 -6.47 18.75 -8.08
C THR A 40 -5.69 18.71 -6.76
N SER A 41 -6.36 18.82 -5.60
CA SER A 41 -5.68 18.94 -4.30
C SER A 41 -5.06 17.63 -3.81
N CYS A 42 -5.60 16.49 -4.24
CA CYS A 42 -5.26 15.17 -3.71
C CYS A 42 -3.76 14.82 -3.80
N VAL A 43 -3.13 15.14 -4.93
CA VAL A 43 -1.69 14.88 -5.15
C VAL A 43 -0.82 15.66 -4.15
N ASN A 44 -1.10 16.95 -3.98
CA ASN A 44 -0.35 17.81 -3.06
C ASN A 44 -0.61 17.43 -1.61
N PHE A 45 -1.84 17.02 -1.29
CA PHE A 45 -2.20 16.53 0.04
C PHE A 45 -1.41 15.29 0.42
N VAL A 46 -1.41 14.24 -0.43
CA VAL A 46 -0.70 12.98 -0.15
C VAL A 46 0.81 13.21 -0.05
N LYS A 47 1.40 14.02 -0.94
CA LYS A 47 2.82 14.42 -0.81
C LYS A 47 3.13 15.06 0.54
N LYS A 48 2.25 15.93 1.04
CA LYS A 48 2.42 16.57 2.35
C LYS A 48 2.35 15.55 3.49
N ILE A 49 1.43 14.59 3.43
CA ILE A 49 1.29 13.53 4.44
C ILE A 49 2.54 12.66 4.54
N ILE A 50 3.12 12.30 3.38
CA ILE A 50 4.40 11.55 3.31
C ILE A 50 5.52 12.38 3.94
N ASN A 51 5.66 13.66 3.54
CA ASN A 51 6.71 14.53 4.05
C ASN A 51 6.57 14.85 5.56
N SER A 52 5.34 14.83 6.10
CA SER A 52 5.10 15.09 7.52
C SER A 52 5.18 13.84 8.40
N GLY A 53 5.43 12.65 7.84
CA GLY A 53 5.50 11.41 8.60
C GLY A 53 4.14 10.91 9.13
N HIS A 54 3.03 11.47 8.66
CA HIS A 54 1.68 11.10 9.12
C HIS A 54 1.16 9.88 8.36
N HIS A 55 1.91 8.78 8.40
CA HIS A 55 1.70 7.63 7.51
C HIS A 55 0.42 6.84 7.79
N SER A 56 -0.24 7.03 8.95
CA SER A 56 -1.48 6.32 9.30
C SER A 56 -2.61 6.54 8.30
N ILE A 57 -2.65 7.68 7.59
CA ILE A 57 -3.64 7.92 6.53
C ILE A 57 -3.45 6.93 5.37
N LEU A 58 -2.20 6.53 5.06
CA LEU A 58 -1.88 5.62 3.96
C LEU A 58 -2.40 4.20 4.21
N GLU A 59 -2.59 3.81 5.47
CA GLU A 59 -3.07 2.48 5.88
C GLU A 59 -4.56 2.25 5.55
N HIS A 60 -5.30 3.30 5.18
CA HIS A 60 -6.70 3.18 4.74
C HIS A 60 -6.86 2.57 3.34
N ILE A 61 -5.75 2.33 2.64
CA ILE A 61 -5.71 1.71 1.31
C ILE A 61 -4.90 0.43 1.39
N ASN A 62 -5.40 -0.61 0.72
CA ASN A 62 -4.69 -1.86 0.49
C ASN A 62 -4.66 -2.17 -1.00
N ILE A 63 -3.62 -2.89 -1.43
CA ILE A 63 -3.46 -3.38 -2.80
C ILE A 63 -2.98 -4.82 -2.71
N SER A 64 -3.63 -5.69 -3.47
CA SER A 64 -3.33 -7.10 -3.59
C SER A 64 -2.54 -7.35 -4.87
N VAL A 65 -1.40 -8.03 -4.74
CA VAL A 65 -0.54 -8.38 -5.86
C VAL A 65 -0.29 -9.89 -5.89
N ARG A 66 -0.24 -10.46 -7.09
CA ARG A 66 0.21 -11.83 -7.34
C ARG A 66 1.66 -11.79 -7.78
N VAL A 67 2.53 -12.41 -7.00
CA VAL A 67 3.95 -12.59 -7.34
C VAL A 67 4.17 -14.01 -7.82
N THR A 68 4.64 -14.16 -9.05
CA THR A 68 5.12 -15.43 -9.61
C THR A 68 6.64 -15.43 -9.52
N CYS A 69 7.20 -16.28 -8.67
CA CYS A 69 8.64 -16.40 -8.43
C CYS A 69 8.98 -17.84 -8.01
N ASP A 70 10.27 -18.16 -7.90
CA ASP A 70 10.70 -19.43 -7.34
C ASP A 70 10.44 -19.51 -5.83
N ARG A 71 10.47 -20.73 -5.29
CA ARG A 71 10.17 -20.98 -3.88
C ARG A 71 11.19 -20.36 -2.91
N GLY A 72 12.45 -20.19 -3.32
CA GLY A 72 13.47 -19.54 -2.51
C GLY A 72 13.17 -18.05 -2.33
N VAL A 73 12.84 -17.37 -3.43
CA VAL A 73 12.42 -15.96 -3.40
C VAL A 73 11.12 -15.79 -2.62
N ALA A 74 10.15 -16.70 -2.77
CA ALA A 74 8.93 -16.65 -1.97
C ALA A 74 9.22 -16.76 -0.45
N GLY A 75 10.19 -17.59 -0.05
CA GLY A 75 10.65 -17.69 1.33
C GLY A 75 11.25 -16.38 1.83
N MET A 76 12.15 -15.76 1.05
CA MET A 76 12.78 -14.49 1.42
C MET A 76 11.75 -13.36 1.58
N ILE A 77 10.73 -13.32 0.73
CA ILE A 77 9.63 -12.35 0.86
C ILE A 77 8.92 -12.53 2.20
N LEU A 78 8.59 -13.78 2.56
CA LEU A 78 7.93 -14.08 3.83
C LEU A 78 8.82 -13.73 5.04
N ASP A 79 10.11 -14.05 4.98
CA ASP A 79 11.07 -13.74 6.05
C ASP A 79 11.17 -12.23 6.29
N GLU A 80 11.21 -11.42 5.23
CA GLU A 80 11.22 -9.96 5.32
C GLU A 80 9.93 -9.41 5.97
N PHE A 81 8.76 -9.94 5.58
CA PHE A 81 7.49 -9.54 6.22
C PHE A 81 7.46 -9.87 7.70
N THR A 82 7.94 -11.05 8.10
CA THR A 82 8.03 -11.45 9.50
C THR A 82 9.04 -10.62 10.28
N PHE A 83 10.15 -10.22 9.66
CA PHE A 83 11.13 -9.33 10.27
C PHE A 83 10.57 -7.91 10.52
N LEU A 84 9.90 -7.34 9.52
CA LEU A 84 9.34 -5.99 9.59
C LEU A 84 8.07 -5.90 10.48
N TRP A 85 7.24 -6.94 10.48
CA TRP A 85 6.00 -6.99 11.26
C TRP A 85 5.89 -8.28 12.08
N PRO A 86 6.73 -8.46 13.11
CA PRO A 86 6.78 -9.70 13.89
C PRO A 86 5.46 -9.98 14.63
N ASN A 87 4.74 -8.94 15.04
CA ASN A 87 3.46 -9.07 15.73
C ASN A 87 2.29 -9.42 14.79
N VAL A 88 2.47 -9.30 13.47
CA VAL A 88 1.43 -9.57 12.47
C VAL A 88 1.67 -10.94 11.82
N PHE A 89 2.93 -11.27 11.49
CA PHE A 89 3.29 -12.48 10.75
C PHE A 89 4.11 -13.51 11.54
N GLY A 90 4.37 -13.26 12.83
CA GLY A 90 5.23 -14.12 13.66
C GLY A 90 4.75 -15.57 13.81
N ASP A 91 3.45 -15.81 13.67
CA ASP A 91 2.86 -17.16 13.78
C ASP A 91 2.75 -17.89 12.44
N ILE A 92 2.95 -17.20 11.30
CA ILE A 92 2.81 -17.79 9.95
C ILE A 92 4.06 -18.57 9.52
N VAL A 93 5.21 -18.26 10.13
CA VAL A 93 6.52 -18.84 9.77
C VAL A 93 7.04 -19.82 10.85
N ARG A 94 6.19 -20.22 11.80
CA ARG A 94 6.51 -21.25 12.81
C ARG A 94 6.18 -22.67 12.35
#